data_AF-A0A0R2SA09-F1
#
_entry.id   AF-A0A0R2SA09-F1
#
_cell.length_a   1.000
_cell.length_b   1.000
_cell.length_c   1.000
_cell.angle_alpha   90.00
_cell.angle_beta   90.00
_cell.angle_gamma   90.00
#
_symmetry.space_group_name_H-M   'P 1'
#
loop_
_entity.id
_entity.type
_entity.pdbx_description
1 polymer ?
#
loop_
_entity_poly.entity_id
_entity_poly.type
_entity_poly.pdbx_seq_one_letter_code
_entity_poly.pdbx_strand_id
1 'polypeptide(L)'
;MDIRELFTKGFGYPPEVVASAPGRVNLIGEHIDYSEGFVLPFAIDAVTKCAIAKRDDGKIRIISAQKKNEIIESNLEAIAAKEGSAWSRYIYGVIWAMEIDSGLDIYIDGKVPLGAGLSSSAALECSLATALNHLFHLEKTLPELARLTQWAENEYVGVPCGIMDQSISLMARAGYGLLLDCQDLSTRHIKIDFASRSLRLLIIDTQAHHALTDGGYAKRRESCEEVAKIFSIASLRQLSMESLLAHKTKLSDIQFKRAHHGVSEMLRVLDAV
;
A
#
# COMPACT_ATOMS: atom_id res chain seq x y z
N MET A 1 13.63 6.31 22.88
CA MET A 1 14.83 5.71 22.29
C MET A 1 14.68 5.86 20.80
N ASP A 2 15.68 6.45 20.14
CA ASP A 2 15.68 6.61 18.69
C ASP A 2 15.79 5.24 18.00
N ILE A 3 15.28 5.10 16.77
CA ILE A 3 15.33 3.82 16.05
C ILE A 3 16.77 3.38 15.79
N ARG A 4 17.72 4.32 15.64
CA ARG A 4 19.15 4.01 15.52
C ARG A 4 19.69 3.34 16.78
N GLU A 5 19.36 3.88 17.95
CA GLU A 5 19.75 3.31 19.24
C GLU A 5 19.12 1.92 19.44
N LEU A 6 17.86 1.76 19.05
CA LEU A 6 17.15 0.47 19.11
C LEU A 6 17.77 -0.56 18.17
N PHE A 7 18.12 -0.18 16.95
CA PHE A 7 18.84 -1.03 16.00
C PHE A 7 20.20 -1.46 16.57
N THR A 8 21.00 -0.51 17.07
CA THR A 8 22.31 -0.83 17.67
C THR A 8 22.20 -1.74 18.88
N LYS A 9 21.18 -1.55 19.71
CA LYS A 9 20.91 -2.45 20.83
C LYS A 9 20.50 -3.85 20.37
N GLY A 10 19.76 -3.97 19.26
CA GLY A 10 19.27 -5.24 18.72
C GLY A 10 20.35 -6.05 17.99
N PHE A 11 21.19 -5.38 17.21
CA PHE A 11 22.15 -6.05 16.30
C PHE A 11 23.63 -5.85 16.68
N GLY A 12 23.93 -4.92 17.59
CA GLY A 12 25.29 -4.67 18.10
C GLY A 12 26.10 -3.64 17.32
N TYR A 13 25.54 -3.00 16.30
CA TYR A 13 26.22 -2.02 15.44
C TYR A 13 25.22 -0.98 14.88
N PRO A 14 25.65 0.19 14.39
CA PRO A 14 24.73 1.21 13.88
C PRO A 14 24.08 0.83 12.54
N PRO A 15 22.84 1.27 12.26
CA PRO A 15 22.24 1.08 10.94
C PRO A 15 22.90 2.00 9.91
N GLU A 16 22.92 1.56 8.65
CA GLU A 16 23.41 2.35 7.52
C GLU A 16 22.36 3.35 7.02
N VAL A 17 21.11 2.89 6.89
CA VAL A 17 19.99 3.70 6.38
C VAL A 17 18.82 3.65 7.35
N VAL A 18 18.14 4.79 7.50
CA VAL A 18 16.85 4.90 8.18
C VAL A 18 15.88 5.59 7.23
N ALA A 19 14.70 5.00 7.05
CA ALA A 19 13.61 5.58 6.28
C ALA A 19 12.28 5.45 7.02
N SER A 20 11.26 6.15 6.54
CA SER A 20 9.92 6.08 7.08
C SER A 20 8.88 6.31 6.01
N ALA A 21 7.72 5.68 6.16
CA ALA A 21 6.56 5.95 5.32
C ALA A 21 5.27 6.03 6.17
N PRO A 22 4.33 6.91 5.83
CA PRO A 22 3.11 7.12 6.57
C PRO A 22 2.04 6.07 6.28
N GLY A 23 1.11 5.89 7.21
CA GLY A 23 -0.20 5.33 6.89
C GLY A 23 -1.04 6.34 6.12
N ARG A 24 -2.27 5.97 5.76
CA ARG A 24 -3.14 6.82 4.94
C ARG A 24 -4.61 6.66 5.25
N VAL A 25 -5.37 7.69 4.89
CA VAL A 25 -6.83 7.65 4.79
C VAL A 25 -7.22 8.11 3.39
N ASN A 26 -8.31 7.56 2.87
CA ASN A 26 -8.89 7.98 1.61
C ASN A 26 -10.06 8.94 1.85
N LEU A 27 -10.09 10.10 1.19
CA LEU A 27 -11.23 11.02 1.29
C LEU A 27 -12.40 10.53 0.45
N ILE A 28 -12.11 10.08 -0.76
CA ILE A 28 -13.08 9.57 -1.73
C ILE A 28 -12.36 8.78 -2.82
N GLY A 29 -13.06 7.86 -3.49
CA GLY A 29 -12.49 6.97 -4.51
C GLY A 29 -12.36 5.54 -4.02
N GLU A 30 -13.32 5.07 -3.22
CA GLU A 30 -13.25 3.71 -2.67
C GLU A 30 -13.52 2.64 -3.73
N HIS A 31 -12.76 1.56 -3.69
CA HIS A 31 -12.94 0.38 -4.56
C HIS A 31 -12.84 0.66 -6.07
N ILE A 32 -12.04 1.64 -6.48
CA ILE A 32 -11.83 1.97 -7.90
C ILE A 32 -10.36 2.05 -8.33
N ASP A 33 -9.40 1.94 -7.41
CA ASP A 33 -7.97 1.96 -7.71
C ASP A 33 -7.52 0.74 -8.54
N TYR A 34 -8.01 -0.46 -8.19
CA TYR A 34 -7.81 -1.67 -9.00
C TYR A 34 -8.65 -1.69 -10.30
N SER A 35 -9.51 -0.70 -10.50
CA SER A 35 -10.25 -0.46 -11.74
C SER A 35 -9.71 0.76 -12.48
N GLU A 36 -8.41 1.05 -12.33
CA GLU A 36 -7.69 2.14 -13.00
C GLU A 36 -8.34 3.53 -12.84
N GLY A 37 -9.14 3.72 -11.78
CA GLY A 37 -9.90 4.94 -11.53
C GLY A 37 -9.06 6.07 -10.94
N PHE A 38 -9.76 7.07 -10.41
CA PHE A 38 -9.16 8.18 -9.69
C PHE A 38 -9.38 8.02 -8.20
N VAL A 39 -8.40 8.33 -7.37
CA VAL A 39 -8.54 8.31 -5.91
C VAL A 39 -8.00 9.59 -5.29
N LEU A 40 -8.51 9.95 -4.11
CA LEU A 40 -8.08 11.15 -3.38
C LEU A 40 -7.68 10.83 -1.92
N PRO A 41 -6.59 10.09 -1.70
CA PRO A 41 -6.07 9.84 -0.36
C PRO A 41 -5.19 10.99 0.17
N PHE A 42 -4.95 10.95 1.47
CA PHE A 42 -3.94 11.75 2.16
C PHE A 42 -3.19 10.90 3.18
N ALA A 43 -1.92 11.23 3.42
CA ALA A 43 -1.11 10.59 4.44
C ALA A 43 -1.48 11.10 5.84
N ILE A 44 -1.42 10.23 6.84
CA ILE A 44 -1.57 10.59 8.26
C ILE A 44 -0.21 10.73 8.94
N ASP A 45 -0.18 11.35 10.12
CA ASP A 45 1.06 11.56 10.88
C ASP A 45 1.65 10.27 11.47
N ALA A 46 0.85 9.20 11.54
CA ALA A 46 1.33 7.89 11.97
C ALA A 46 2.20 7.26 10.88
N VAL A 47 3.42 6.86 11.24
CA VAL A 47 4.41 6.32 10.30
C VAL A 47 4.92 4.95 10.76
N THR A 48 5.40 4.16 9.81
CA THR A 48 6.32 3.06 10.06
C THR A 48 7.73 3.52 9.73
N LYS A 49 8.66 3.30 10.67
CA LYS A 49 10.09 3.54 10.48
C LYS A 49 10.82 2.22 10.28
N CYS A 50 11.82 2.25 9.41
CA CYS A 50 12.69 1.13 9.12
C CYS A 50 14.15 1.59 9.23
N ALA A 51 14.98 0.81 9.93
CA ALA A 51 16.43 0.98 9.98
C ALA A 51 17.09 -0.29 9.47
N ILE A 52 18.04 -0.17 8.54
CA ILE A 52 18.66 -1.31 7.88
C ILE A 52 20.18 -1.19 7.77
N ALA A 53 20.85 -2.35 7.71
CA ALA A 53 22.25 -2.47 7.33
C ALA A 53 22.48 -3.78 6.56
N LYS A 54 23.44 -3.77 5.64
CA LYS A 54 23.87 -4.93 4.86
C LYS A 54 24.59 -5.95 5.73
N ARG A 55 24.58 -7.18 5.25
CA ARG A 55 25.35 -8.31 5.77
C ARG A 55 25.90 -9.12 4.60
N ASP A 56 27.06 -9.73 4.83
CA ASP A 56 27.76 -10.52 3.81
C ASP A 56 27.46 -12.03 3.89
N ASP A 57 26.59 -12.46 4.83
CA ASP A 57 26.29 -13.87 5.11
C ASP A 57 24.98 -14.38 4.47
N GLY A 58 24.32 -13.57 3.64
CA GLY A 58 23.08 -13.92 2.95
C GLY A 58 21.85 -14.09 3.87
N LYS A 59 21.98 -13.76 5.17
CA LYS A 59 20.88 -13.87 6.13
C LYS A 59 20.04 -12.60 6.16
N ILE A 60 18.74 -12.76 6.35
CA ILE A 60 17.80 -11.69 6.65
C ILE A 60 17.35 -11.84 8.09
N ARG A 61 17.62 -10.84 8.93
CA ARG A 61 17.16 -10.81 10.33
C ARG A 61 16.30 -9.59 10.58
N ILE A 62 15.15 -9.81 11.22
CA ILE A 62 14.14 -8.78 11.42
C ILE A 62 13.85 -8.68 12.91
N ILE A 63 13.89 -7.45 13.44
CA ILE A 63 13.40 -7.10 14.77
C ILE A 63 12.23 -6.12 14.61
N SER A 64 11.15 -6.32 15.38
CA SER A 64 10.05 -5.37 15.51
C SER A 64 10.01 -4.80 16.91
N ALA A 65 9.88 -3.47 17.03
CA ALA A 65 9.66 -2.80 18.32
C ALA A 65 8.38 -3.28 19.02
N GLN A 66 7.38 -3.70 18.24
CA GLN A 66 6.08 -4.20 18.72
C GLN A 66 6.15 -5.65 19.19
N LYS A 67 7.21 -6.40 18.84
CA LYS A 67 7.46 -7.78 19.28
C LYS A 67 8.78 -7.89 20.03
N LYS A 68 8.72 -7.71 21.35
CA LYS A 68 9.92 -7.71 22.20
C LYS A 68 10.63 -9.07 22.16
N ASN A 69 11.95 -9.02 22.00
CA ASN A 69 12.89 -10.15 22.10
C ASN A 69 12.69 -11.27 21.06
N GLU A 70 12.07 -10.98 19.91
CA GLU A 70 11.96 -11.92 18.79
C GLU A 70 12.81 -11.40 17.63
N ILE A 71 13.84 -12.17 17.26
CA ILE A 71 14.54 -12.00 15.97
C ILE A 71 13.96 -13.05 15.03
N ILE A 72 13.34 -12.60 13.95
CA ILE A 72 12.91 -13.48 12.86
C ILE A 72 14.09 -13.59 11.90
N GLU A 73 14.52 -14.81 11.61
CA GLU A 73 15.62 -15.07 10.66
C GLU A 73 15.11 -15.83 9.43
N SER A 74 15.70 -15.50 8.27
CA SER A 74 15.53 -16.20 7.00
C SER A 74 16.79 -16.01 6.15
N ASN A 75 16.77 -16.48 4.91
CA ASN A 75 17.84 -16.33 3.93
C ASN A 75 17.27 -16.01 2.55
N LEU A 76 18.15 -15.63 1.62
CA LEU A 76 17.75 -15.22 0.27
C LEU A 76 17.09 -16.37 -0.51
N GLU A 77 17.50 -17.62 -0.27
CA GLU A 77 16.92 -18.79 -0.94
C GLU A 77 15.46 -19.01 -0.55
N ALA A 78 15.14 -18.94 0.74
CA ALA A 78 13.77 -19.05 1.24
C ALA A 78 12.90 -17.88 0.74
N ILE A 79 13.49 -16.68 0.66
CA ILE A 79 12.80 -15.52 0.10
C ILE A 79 12.47 -15.74 -1.38
N ALA A 80 13.42 -16.22 -2.18
CA ALA A 80 13.21 -16.54 -3.59
C ALA A 80 12.13 -17.63 -3.79
N ALA A 81 12.05 -18.60 -2.86
CA ALA A 81 11.01 -19.62 -2.81
C ALA A 81 9.64 -19.11 -2.29
N LYS A 82 9.51 -17.81 -1.99
CA LYS A 82 8.32 -17.15 -1.45
C LYS A 82 7.85 -17.69 -0.10
N GLU A 83 8.78 -18.21 0.70
CA GLU A 83 8.52 -18.73 2.04
C GLU A 83 8.31 -17.61 3.07
N GLY A 84 8.03 -17.98 4.31
CA GLY A 84 7.77 -17.05 5.41
C GLY A 84 6.29 -16.97 5.80
N SER A 85 6.04 -16.46 6.99
CA SER A 85 4.72 -16.50 7.63
C SER A 85 4.33 -15.16 8.23
N ALA A 86 3.01 -14.92 8.28
CA ALA A 86 2.42 -13.73 8.86
C ALA A 86 3.03 -12.43 8.28
N TRP A 87 3.43 -11.50 9.16
CA TRP A 87 3.82 -10.15 8.78
C TRP A 87 5.22 -10.04 8.15
N SER A 88 6.12 -11.02 8.33
CA SER A 88 7.44 -10.97 7.69
C SER A 88 7.36 -11.14 6.17
N ARG A 89 6.27 -11.73 5.66
CA ARG A 89 5.99 -11.83 4.22
C ARG A 89 5.95 -10.48 3.51
N TYR A 90 5.49 -9.41 4.18
CA TYR A 90 5.53 -8.06 3.60
C TYR A 90 6.98 -7.58 3.40
N ILE A 91 7.86 -7.86 4.35
CA ILE A 91 9.29 -7.51 4.25
C ILE A 91 9.98 -8.35 3.17
N TYR A 92 9.78 -9.66 3.19
CA TYR A 92 10.36 -10.58 2.21
C TYR A 92 9.86 -10.29 0.80
N GLY A 93 8.58 -9.93 0.66
CA GLY A 93 8.01 -9.51 -0.62
C GLY A 93 8.73 -8.30 -1.22
N VAL A 94 9.04 -7.29 -0.40
CA VAL A 94 9.78 -6.12 -0.89
C VAL A 94 11.22 -6.47 -1.27
N ILE A 95 11.91 -7.28 -0.46
CA ILE A 95 13.27 -7.77 -0.77
C ILE A 95 13.26 -8.55 -2.09
N TRP A 96 12.28 -9.44 -2.28
CA TRP A 96 12.07 -10.22 -3.49
C TRP A 96 11.77 -9.34 -4.71
N ALA A 97 10.80 -8.43 -4.60
CA ALA A 97 10.37 -7.57 -5.69
C ALA A 97 11.47 -6.60 -6.14
N MET A 98 12.32 -6.16 -5.22
CA MET A 98 13.46 -5.28 -5.50
C MET A 98 14.74 -6.04 -5.86
N GLU A 99 14.68 -7.37 -5.98
CA GLU A 99 15.79 -8.24 -6.39
C GLU A 99 17.06 -8.07 -5.55
N ILE A 100 16.90 -7.91 -4.23
CA ILE A 100 18.04 -7.73 -3.32
C ILE A 100 18.75 -9.08 -3.11
N ASP A 101 20.05 -9.10 -3.38
CA ASP A 101 20.92 -10.28 -3.36
C ASP A 101 21.88 -10.34 -2.16
N SER A 102 21.68 -9.45 -1.18
CA SER A 102 22.54 -9.29 0.00
C SER A 102 21.78 -9.57 1.30
N GLY A 103 22.50 -10.05 2.32
CA GLY A 103 21.93 -10.18 3.66
C GLY A 103 21.59 -8.82 4.27
N LEU A 104 20.63 -8.80 5.21
CA LEU A 104 20.13 -7.59 5.83
C LEU A 104 19.79 -7.81 7.30
N ASP A 105 20.18 -6.85 8.14
CA ASP A 105 19.56 -6.63 9.44
C ASP A 105 18.53 -5.50 9.31
N ILE A 106 17.31 -5.76 9.76
CA ILE A 106 16.15 -4.88 9.58
C ILE A 106 15.49 -4.66 10.94
N TYR A 107 15.37 -3.40 11.35
CA TYR A 107 14.62 -3.01 12.53
C TYR A 107 13.39 -2.19 12.12
N ILE A 108 12.21 -2.59 12.59
CA ILE A 108 10.93 -1.94 12.30
C ILE A 108 10.34 -1.33 13.57
N ASP A 109 9.88 -0.09 13.48
CA ASP A 109 9.04 0.56 14.49
C ASP A 109 7.79 1.16 13.83
N GLY A 110 6.67 0.45 13.94
CA GLY A 110 5.38 0.84 13.36
C GLY A 110 4.49 1.57 14.36
N LYS A 111 4.09 2.81 14.03
CA LYS A 111 3.09 3.56 14.80
C LYS A 111 1.73 3.67 14.11
N VAL A 112 1.61 3.14 12.89
CA VAL A 112 0.32 3.02 12.21
C VAL A 112 -0.51 1.94 12.91
N PRO A 113 -1.75 2.24 13.35
CA PRO A 113 -2.61 1.23 13.97
C PRO A 113 -2.81 0.02 13.07
N LEU A 114 -2.50 -1.16 13.60
CA LEU A 114 -2.62 -2.42 12.87
C LEU A 114 -4.09 -2.79 12.67
N GLY A 115 -4.46 -3.14 11.43
CA GLY A 115 -5.81 -3.63 11.12
C GLY A 115 -6.92 -2.58 11.14
N ALA A 116 -6.61 -1.30 11.38
CA ALA A 116 -7.59 -0.22 11.43
C ALA A 116 -7.99 0.34 10.04
N GLY A 117 -7.59 -0.32 8.95
CA GLY A 117 -7.81 0.17 7.58
C GLY A 117 -6.94 1.37 7.18
N LEU A 118 -5.90 1.69 7.96
CA LEU A 118 -5.00 2.84 7.75
C LEU A 118 -3.70 2.50 6.99
N SER A 119 -3.66 1.36 6.31
CA SER A 119 -2.55 0.87 5.47
C SER A 119 -1.23 0.70 6.20
N SER A 120 -1.25 0.01 7.34
CA SER A 120 -0.02 -0.36 8.06
C SER A 120 0.92 -1.25 7.24
N SER A 121 0.39 -2.11 6.35
CA SER A 121 1.19 -2.93 5.44
C SER A 121 1.94 -2.08 4.42
N ALA A 122 1.23 -1.23 3.68
CA ALA A 122 1.87 -0.34 2.71
C ALA A 122 2.88 0.62 3.36
N ALA A 123 2.61 1.14 4.56
CA ALA A 123 3.57 1.94 5.32
C ALA A 123 4.86 1.14 5.65
N LEU A 124 4.73 -0.13 6.04
CA LEU A 124 5.87 -1.02 6.25
C LEU A 124 6.64 -1.24 4.94
N GLU A 125 5.97 -1.68 3.88
CA GLU A 125 6.56 -1.96 2.58
C GLU A 125 7.29 -0.75 2.01
N CYS A 126 6.63 0.41 1.99
CA CYS A 126 7.19 1.65 1.44
C CYS A 126 8.37 2.17 2.27
N SER A 127 8.35 2.01 3.60
CA SER A 127 9.48 2.38 4.45
C SER A 127 10.72 1.54 4.15
N LEU A 128 10.55 0.23 3.94
CA LEU A 128 11.64 -0.68 3.60
C LEU A 128 12.12 -0.44 2.17
N ALA A 129 11.22 -0.32 1.21
CA ALA A 129 11.55 -0.08 -0.19
C ALA A 129 12.35 1.22 -0.36
N THR A 130 11.95 2.28 0.36
CA THR A 130 12.70 3.54 0.41
C THR A 130 14.09 3.34 0.99
N ALA A 131 14.22 2.57 2.09
CA ALA A 131 15.52 2.31 2.70
C ALA A 131 16.44 1.50 1.77
N LEU A 132 15.93 0.46 1.12
CA LEU A 132 16.66 -0.37 0.16
C LEU A 132 17.09 0.42 -1.06
N ASN A 133 16.21 1.27 -1.61
CA ASN A 133 16.54 2.14 -2.75
C ASN A 133 17.76 3.02 -2.46
N HIS A 134 17.87 3.54 -1.22
CA HIS A 134 19.03 4.33 -0.79
C HIS A 134 20.26 3.45 -0.49
N LEU A 135 20.09 2.35 0.24
CA LEU A 135 21.19 1.48 0.67
C LEU A 135 21.91 0.79 -0.51
N PHE A 136 21.17 0.49 -1.57
CA PHE A 136 21.69 -0.17 -2.77
C PHE A 136 21.84 0.77 -3.97
N HIS A 137 21.57 2.08 -3.79
CA HIS A 137 21.67 3.08 -4.85
C HIS A 137 20.91 2.66 -6.13
N LEU A 138 19.67 2.18 -5.99
CA LEU A 138 18.91 1.59 -7.09
C LEU A 138 18.25 2.63 -8.00
N GLU A 139 18.29 3.90 -7.60
CA GLU A 139 17.78 5.08 -8.34
C GLU A 139 16.33 4.95 -8.82
N LYS A 140 15.51 4.14 -8.14
CA LYS A 140 14.09 3.99 -8.45
C LYS A 140 13.33 5.25 -8.06
N THR A 141 12.43 5.69 -8.94
CA THR A 141 11.49 6.77 -8.71
C THR A 141 10.37 6.34 -7.75
N LEU A 142 9.67 7.30 -7.15
CA LEU A 142 8.55 6.99 -6.23
C LEU A 142 7.43 6.16 -6.90
N PRO A 143 7.00 6.43 -8.15
CA PRO A 143 6.03 5.57 -8.84
C PRO A 143 6.53 4.13 -9.07
N GLU A 144 7.82 3.95 -9.39
CA GLU A 144 8.41 2.61 -9.52
C GLU A 144 8.40 1.86 -8.18
N LEU A 145 8.79 2.53 -7.09
CA LEU A 145 8.70 1.95 -5.75
C LEU A 145 7.25 1.58 -5.37
N ALA A 146 6.27 2.40 -5.76
CA ALA A 146 4.86 2.10 -5.51
C ALA A 146 4.40 0.83 -6.26
N ARG A 147 4.80 0.67 -7.53
CA ARG A 147 4.51 -0.54 -8.31
C ARG A 147 5.22 -1.78 -7.77
N LEU A 148 6.48 -1.66 -7.36
CA LEU A 148 7.26 -2.77 -6.79
C LEU A 148 6.67 -3.25 -5.45
N THR A 149 6.27 -2.31 -4.58
CA THR A 149 5.63 -2.65 -3.30
C THR A 149 4.23 -3.21 -3.50
N GLN A 150 3.43 -2.69 -4.44
CA GLN A 150 2.16 -3.30 -4.84
C GLN A 150 2.36 -4.73 -5.34
N TRP A 151 3.37 -4.94 -6.19
CA TRP A 151 3.72 -6.24 -6.75
C TRP A 151 4.15 -7.22 -5.66
N ALA A 152 4.94 -6.78 -4.68
CA ALA A 152 5.26 -7.56 -3.49
C ALA A 152 4.01 -7.99 -2.72
N GLU A 153 3.06 -7.07 -2.46
CA GLU A 153 1.84 -7.38 -1.72
C GLU A 153 0.94 -8.36 -2.49
N ASN A 154 0.84 -8.21 -3.81
CA ASN A 154 0.02 -9.07 -4.68
C ASN A 154 0.65 -10.46 -4.86
N GLU A 155 1.91 -10.54 -5.28
CA GLU A 155 2.54 -11.78 -5.74
C GLU A 155 3.33 -12.53 -4.66
N TYR A 156 3.75 -11.82 -3.61
CA TYR A 156 4.42 -12.44 -2.48
C TYR A 156 3.44 -12.66 -1.34
N VAL A 157 2.73 -11.62 -0.91
CA VAL A 157 1.83 -11.76 0.26
C VAL A 157 0.52 -12.46 -0.13
N GLY A 158 0.04 -12.25 -1.35
CA GLY A 158 -1.21 -12.83 -1.87
C GLY A 158 -2.42 -11.93 -1.64
N VAL A 159 -2.22 -10.63 -1.40
CA VAL A 159 -3.29 -9.66 -1.19
C VAL A 159 -3.48 -8.88 -2.49
N PRO A 160 -4.62 -9.03 -3.20
CA PRO A 160 -4.80 -8.44 -4.53
C PRO A 160 -5.15 -6.94 -4.47
N CYS A 161 -4.40 -6.14 -3.72
CA CYS A 161 -4.64 -4.71 -3.53
C CYS A 161 -4.47 -3.90 -4.83
N GLY A 162 -5.11 -2.75 -4.91
CA GLY A 162 -4.81 -1.75 -5.94
C GLY A 162 -3.57 -0.92 -5.57
N ILE A 163 -3.32 0.16 -6.31
CA ILE A 163 -2.06 0.91 -6.23
C ILE A 163 -2.12 2.11 -5.27
N MET A 164 -3.30 2.40 -4.71
CA MET A 164 -3.56 3.62 -3.93
C MET A 164 -2.64 3.72 -2.71
N ASP A 165 -2.57 2.66 -1.90
CA ASP A 165 -1.96 2.68 -0.58
C ASP A 165 -0.46 2.95 -0.66
N GLN A 166 0.25 2.22 -1.53
CA GLN A 166 1.67 2.40 -1.79
C GLN A 166 1.95 3.79 -2.39
N SER A 167 1.10 4.23 -3.32
CA SER A 167 1.25 5.52 -4.00
C SER A 167 1.18 6.70 -3.03
N ILE A 168 0.15 6.76 -2.18
CA ILE A 168 0.04 7.86 -1.21
C ILE A 168 1.12 7.80 -0.14
N SER A 169 1.52 6.60 0.28
CA SER A 169 2.60 6.42 1.26
C SER A 169 3.93 6.99 0.75
N LEU A 170 4.22 6.86 -0.54
CA LEU A 170 5.46 7.35 -1.14
C LEU A 170 5.38 8.80 -1.64
N MET A 171 4.23 9.25 -2.14
CA MET A 171 4.11 10.50 -2.92
C MET A 171 3.35 11.63 -2.18
N ALA A 172 2.96 11.42 -0.93
CA ALA A 172 2.26 12.43 -0.14
C ALA A 172 3.11 13.69 0.10
N ARG A 173 2.42 14.83 0.30
CA ARG A 173 3.00 16.09 0.77
C ARG A 173 2.18 16.63 1.92
N ALA A 174 2.85 17.15 2.95
CA ALA A 174 2.20 17.73 4.11
C ALA A 174 1.22 18.85 3.71
N GLY A 175 -0.03 18.76 4.17
CA GLY A 175 -1.09 19.74 3.86
C GLY A 175 -1.83 19.49 2.54
N TYR A 176 -1.61 18.35 1.87
CA TYR A 176 -2.24 18.02 0.60
C TYR A 176 -2.87 16.63 0.61
N GLY A 177 -4.01 16.50 -0.09
CA GLY A 177 -4.49 15.24 -0.64
C GLY A 177 -3.81 14.99 -1.98
N LEU A 178 -3.76 13.74 -2.41
CA LEU A 178 -3.16 13.31 -3.65
C LEU A 178 -4.26 12.83 -4.58
N LEU A 179 -4.66 13.64 -5.56
CA LEU A 179 -5.46 13.11 -6.66
C LEU A 179 -4.52 12.21 -7.49
N LEU A 180 -4.81 10.92 -7.49
CA LEU A 180 -4.03 9.90 -8.19
C LEU A 180 -4.89 9.31 -9.30
N ASP A 181 -4.35 9.29 -10.52
CA ASP A 181 -4.83 8.43 -11.60
C ASP A 181 -4.16 7.07 -11.47
N CYS A 182 -4.94 6.02 -11.17
CA CYS A 182 -4.40 4.68 -10.92
C CYS A 182 -3.95 3.94 -12.19
N GLN A 183 -4.28 4.45 -13.38
CA GLN A 183 -3.82 3.87 -14.65
C GLN A 183 -2.34 4.17 -14.88
N ASP A 184 -1.97 5.45 -14.87
CA ASP A 184 -0.64 5.92 -15.27
C ASP A 184 0.20 6.46 -14.11
N LEU A 185 -0.36 6.53 -12.90
CA LEU A 185 0.24 7.12 -11.70
C LEU A 185 0.53 8.62 -11.80
N SER A 186 -0.11 9.32 -12.72
CA SER A 186 -0.12 10.78 -12.71
C SER A 186 -0.79 11.31 -11.44
N THR A 187 -0.24 12.39 -10.90
CA THR A 187 -0.67 12.93 -9.61
C THR A 187 -0.89 14.44 -9.64
N ARG A 188 -1.85 14.90 -8.85
CA ARG A 188 -2.07 16.33 -8.55
C ARG A 188 -2.26 16.51 -7.05
N HIS A 189 -1.40 17.29 -6.41
CA HIS A 189 -1.54 17.62 -4.99
C HIS A 189 -2.66 18.66 -4.79
N ILE A 190 -3.72 18.28 -4.09
CA ILE A 190 -4.87 19.13 -3.77
C ILE A 190 -4.70 19.68 -2.36
N LYS A 191 -4.63 21.00 -2.20
CA LYS A 191 -4.42 21.60 -0.88
C LYS A 191 -5.62 21.29 0.02
N ILE A 192 -5.35 20.71 1.18
CA ILE A 192 -6.36 20.44 2.20
C ILE A 192 -6.20 21.48 3.31
N ASP A 193 -7.18 22.36 3.43
CA ASP A 193 -7.21 23.40 4.46
C ASP A 193 -8.60 23.51 5.10
N PHE A 194 -9.02 22.42 5.76
CA PHE A 194 -10.28 22.39 6.51
C PHE A 194 -10.31 23.45 7.62
N ALA A 195 -9.16 23.73 8.24
CA ALA A 195 -9.06 24.67 9.35
C ALA A 195 -9.44 26.10 8.94
N SER A 196 -9.05 26.55 7.74
CA SER A 196 -9.47 27.86 7.19
C SER A 196 -10.98 28.02 7.06
N ARG A 197 -11.72 26.91 7.01
CA ARG A 197 -13.19 26.86 6.94
C ARG A 197 -13.84 26.47 8.27
N SER A 198 -13.07 26.48 9.37
CA SER A 198 -13.52 26.01 10.69
C SER A 198 -14.02 24.55 10.68
N LEU A 199 -13.51 23.74 9.75
CA LEU A 199 -13.79 22.31 9.65
C LEU A 199 -12.65 21.49 10.28
N ARG A 200 -12.99 20.26 10.68
CA ARG A 200 -12.06 19.25 11.18
C ARG A 200 -12.35 17.92 10.51
N LEU A 201 -11.30 17.16 10.22
CA LEU A 201 -11.43 15.80 9.75
C LEU A 201 -11.31 14.86 10.95
N LEU A 202 -12.28 13.93 11.08
CA LEU A 202 -12.31 12.92 12.12
C LEU A 202 -12.16 11.55 11.49
N ILE A 203 -11.18 10.78 11.97
CA ILE A 203 -11.01 9.38 11.61
C ILE A 203 -11.58 8.57 12.78
N ILE A 204 -12.62 7.80 12.53
CA ILE A 204 -13.35 7.05 13.55
C ILE A 204 -13.12 5.56 13.30
N ASP A 205 -12.34 4.94 14.18
CA ASP A 205 -12.16 3.48 14.20
C ASP A 205 -13.42 2.82 14.80
N THR A 206 -14.06 1.94 14.03
CA THR A 206 -15.27 1.22 14.45
C THR A 206 -14.96 0.12 15.47
N GLN A 207 -13.69 -0.23 15.68
CA GLN A 207 -13.21 -1.35 16.50
C GLN A 207 -13.80 -2.72 16.10
N ALA A 208 -14.43 -2.80 14.93
CA ALA A 208 -14.98 -4.05 14.43
C ALA A 208 -13.86 -4.87 13.78
N HIS A 209 -13.38 -5.90 14.47
CA HIS A 209 -12.40 -6.84 13.95
C HIS A 209 -13.05 -7.74 12.88
N HIS A 210 -13.08 -7.26 11.63
CA HIS A 210 -13.37 -8.13 10.50
C HIS A 210 -12.12 -8.94 10.21
N ALA A 211 -12.23 -10.26 10.19
CA ALA A 211 -11.17 -11.09 9.68
C ALA A 211 -10.94 -10.68 8.22
N LEU A 212 -9.76 -10.12 7.91
CA LEU A 212 -9.32 -9.72 6.56
C LEU A 212 -9.30 -10.90 5.55
N THR A 213 -9.78 -12.06 5.95
CA THR A 213 -9.80 -13.34 5.23
C THR A 213 -11.12 -13.67 4.54
N ASP A 214 -12.18 -12.85 4.66
CA ASP A 214 -13.50 -13.22 4.12
C ASP A 214 -13.61 -13.14 2.58
N GLY A 215 -12.52 -12.76 1.91
CA GLY A 215 -12.44 -12.70 0.44
C GLY A 215 -13.37 -11.65 -0.19
N GLY A 216 -14.04 -10.82 0.62
CA GLY A 216 -14.99 -9.81 0.14
C GLY A 216 -14.34 -8.80 -0.80
N TYR A 217 -13.10 -8.40 -0.51
CA TYR A 217 -12.32 -7.53 -1.39
C TYR A 217 -12.00 -8.21 -2.73
N ALA A 218 -11.43 -9.42 -2.69
CA ALA A 218 -11.10 -10.19 -3.90
C ALA A 218 -12.33 -10.41 -4.79
N LYS A 219 -13.47 -10.79 -4.19
CA LYS A 219 -14.76 -10.94 -4.90
C LYS A 219 -15.24 -9.65 -5.55
N ARG A 220 -14.97 -8.48 -4.96
CA ARG A 220 -15.34 -7.18 -5.56
C ARG A 220 -14.47 -6.90 -6.80
N ARG A 221 -13.16 -7.09 -6.67
CA ARG A 221 -12.21 -6.95 -7.78
C ARG A 221 -12.57 -7.88 -8.94
N GLU A 222 -12.74 -9.17 -8.67
CA GLU A 222 -13.15 -10.17 -9.65
C GLU A 222 -14.41 -9.76 -10.41
N SER A 223 -15.43 -9.27 -9.70
CA SER A 223 -16.67 -8.83 -10.34
C SER A 223 -16.51 -7.58 -11.22
N CYS A 224 -15.57 -6.69 -10.92
CA CYS A 224 -15.23 -5.57 -11.80
C CYS A 224 -14.49 -6.07 -13.05
N GLU A 225 -13.57 -7.02 -12.90
CA GLU A 225 -12.83 -7.65 -14.00
C GLU A 225 -13.76 -8.46 -14.93
N GLU A 226 -14.75 -9.17 -14.38
CA GLU A 226 -15.80 -9.85 -15.15
C GLU A 226 -16.63 -8.88 -15.98
N VAL A 227 -17.04 -7.75 -15.39
CA VAL A 227 -17.76 -6.71 -16.14
C VAL A 227 -16.87 -6.16 -17.25
N ALA A 228 -15.60 -5.87 -16.98
CA ALA A 228 -14.67 -5.42 -18.01
C ALA A 228 -14.57 -6.42 -19.18
N LYS A 229 -14.53 -7.73 -18.89
CA LYS A 229 -14.57 -8.80 -19.91
C LYS A 229 -15.87 -8.81 -20.71
N ILE A 230 -17.03 -8.70 -20.05
CA ILE A 230 -18.36 -8.68 -20.71
C ILE A 230 -18.47 -7.51 -21.71
N PHE A 231 -17.87 -6.37 -21.37
CA PHE A 231 -17.85 -5.19 -22.22
C PHE A 231 -16.64 -5.11 -23.17
N SER A 232 -15.73 -6.09 -23.11
CA SER A 232 -14.48 -6.11 -23.91
C SER A 232 -13.62 -4.86 -23.73
N ILE A 233 -13.52 -4.37 -22.49
CA ILE A 233 -12.71 -3.22 -22.09
C ILE A 233 -11.59 -3.65 -21.15
N ALA A 234 -10.51 -2.88 -21.08
CA ALA A 234 -9.38 -3.20 -20.19
C ALA A 234 -9.76 -3.04 -18.70
N SER A 235 -10.59 -2.05 -18.40
CA SER A 235 -10.96 -1.67 -17.05
C SER A 235 -12.29 -0.93 -17.05
N LEU A 236 -12.99 -0.91 -15.89
CA LEU A 236 -14.22 -0.12 -15.71
C LEU A 236 -14.04 1.38 -15.99
N ARG A 237 -12.81 1.89 -15.97
CA ARG A 237 -12.52 3.27 -16.37
C ARG A 237 -12.99 3.60 -17.79
N GLN A 238 -13.02 2.61 -18.69
CA GLN A 238 -13.48 2.80 -20.07
C GLN A 238 -15.01 2.71 -20.21
N LEU A 239 -15.73 2.46 -19.11
CA LEU A 239 -17.18 2.28 -19.12
C LEU A 239 -17.90 3.59 -18.74
N SER A 240 -18.76 4.09 -19.63
CA SER A 240 -19.65 5.21 -19.30
C SER A 240 -20.91 4.75 -18.57
N MET A 241 -21.53 5.64 -17.79
CA MET A 241 -22.78 5.35 -17.10
C MET A 241 -23.91 5.02 -18.09
N GLU A 242 -23.97 5.73 -19.21
CA GLU A 242 -24.92 5.45 -20.29
C GLU A 242 -24.77 4.03 -20.83
N SER A 243 -23.54 3.62 -21.15
CA SER A 243 -23.26 2.27 -21.66
C SER A 243 -23.60 1.19 -20.64
N LEU A 244 -23.29 1.42 -19.36
CA LEU A 244 -23.63 0.50 -18.28
C LEU A 244 -25.16 0.32 -18.13
N LEU A 245 -25.92 1.41 -18.18
CA LEU A 245 -27.38 1.36 -18.05
C LEU A 245 -28.04 0.68 -19.26
N ALA A 246 -27.57 0.99 -20.47
CA ALA A 246 -28.08 0.39 -21.71
C ALA A 246 -27.88 -1.14 -21.76
N HIS A 247 -26.88 -1.65 -21.05
CA HIS A 247 -26.49 -3.07 -21.05
C HIS A 247 -26.75 -3.79 -19.73
N LYS A 248 -27.59 -3.22 -18.85
CA LYS A 248 -27.90 -3.80 -17.54
C LYS A 248 -28.33 -5.27 -17.61
N THR A 249 -29.06 -5.68 -18.65
CA THR A 249 -29.54 -7.05 -18.85
C THR A 249 -28.44 -8.07 -19.14
N LYS A 250 -27.22 -7.64 -19.50
CA LYS A 250 -26.05 -8.51 -19.68
C LYS A 250 -25.33 -8.85 -18.37
N LEU A 251 -25.72 -8.21 -17.26
CA LEU A 251 -25.05 -8.32 -15.97
C LEU A 251 -25.97 -8.98 -14.94
N SER A 252 -25.38 -9.72 -14.00
CA SER A 252 -26.05 -10.05 -12.75
C SER A 252 -26.30 -8.79 -11.91
N ASP A 253 -27.24 -8.87 -10.97
CA ASP A 253 -27.53 -7.76 -10.04
C ASP A 253 -26.30 -7.28 -9.26
N ILE A 254 -25.42 -8.21 -8.88
CA ILE A 254 -24.19 -7.91 -8.13
C ILE A 254 -23.18 -7.19 -9.03
N GLN A 255 -22.95 -7.71 -10.25
CA GLN A 255 -22.06 -7.09 -11.22
C GLN A 255 -22.52 -5.68 -11.57
N PHE A 256 -23.83 -5.48 -11.84
CA PHE A 256 -24.38 -4.15 -12.11
C PHE A 256 -24.15 -3.18 -10.95
N LYS A 257 -24.46 -3.58 -9.71
CA LYS A 257 -24.26 -2.72 -8.52
C LYS A 257 -22.80 -2.31 -8.35
N ARG A 258 -21.86 -3.24 -8.54
CA ARG A 258 -20.42 -2.99 -8.39
C ARG A 258 -19.86 -2.12 -9.50
N ALA A 259 -20.23 -2.40 -10.75
CA ALA A 259 -19.85 -1.58 -11.89
C ALA A 259 -20.43 -0.16 -11.78
N HIS A 260 -21.69 -0.05 -11.36
CA HIS A 260 -22.34 1.25 -11.13
C HIS A 260 -21.62 2.05 -10.06
N HIS A 261 -21.26 1.43 -8.94
CA HIS A 261 -20.39 2.07 -7.93
C HIS A 261 -19.09 2.53 -8.58
N GLY A 262 -18.38 1.65 -9.28
CA GLY A 262 -17.10 1.98 -9.89
C GLY A 262 -17.16 3.19 -10.83
N VAL A 263 -18.08 3.17 -11.80
CA VAL A 263 -18.25 4.27 -12.76
C VAL A 263 -18.70 5.56 -12.09
N SER A 264 -19.65 5.48 -11.15
CA SER A 264 -20.16 6.68 -10.46
C SER A 264 -19.14 7.28 -9.48
N GLU A 265 -18.35 6.47 -8.80
CA GLU A 265 -17.33 6.92 -7.85
C GLU A 265 -16.18 7.63 -8.56
N MET A 266 -15.75 7.15 -9.74
CA MET A 266 -14.75 7.85 -10.54
C MET A 266 -15.18 9.28 -10.88
N LEU A 267 -16.45 9.48 -11.24
CA LEU A 267 -17.01 10.83 -11.48
C LEU A 267 -17.03 11.66 -10.19
N ARG A 268 -17.48 11.08 -9.06
CA ARG A 268 -17.53 11.79 -7.77
C ARG A 268 -16.15 12.26 -7.30
N VAL A 269 -15.08 11.50 -7.56
CA VAL A 269 -13.71 11.90 -7.23
C VAL A 269 -13.30 13.13 -8.05
N LEU A 270 -13.61 13.15 -9.35
CA LEU A 270 -13.29 14.29 -10.21
C LEU A 270 -14.12 15.53 -9.86
N ASP A 271 -15.38 15.36 -9.45
CA ASP A 271 -16.24 16.46 -8.98
C ASP A 271 -15.76 17.09 -7.65
N ALA A 272 -14.94 16.35 -6.88
CA ALA A 272 -14.47 16.79 -5.57
C ALA A 272 -13.19 17.67 -5.60
N VAL A 273 -12.55 17.86 -6.77
CA VAL A 273 -11.18 18.40 -6.91
C VAL A 273 -11.03 19.59 -7.87
#